data_AF-A0A968ZM63-F1
#
_entry.id   AF-A0A968ZM63-F1
#
_cell.length_a   1.000
_cell.length_b   1.000
_cell.length_c   1.000
_cell.angle_alpha   90.00
_cell.angle_beta   90.00
_cell.angle_gamma   90.00
#
_symmetry.space_group_name_H-M   'P 1'
#
loop_
_entity.id
_entity.type
_entity.pdbx_description
1 polymer ?
#
loop_
_entity_poly.entity_id
_entity_poly.type
_entity_poly.pdbx_seq_one_letter_code
_entity_poly.pdbx_strand_id
1 'polypeptide(L)'
;MRITNIRGRVEISTVEGGQRQARAGDRLERAGDRVTTGPSSSARIEIDQATGHITMSENTQVQVQTLSITQNGGRVTRLLVTQGQIRTQIRRFTNPDSELEIYTPAGISGVRGTDFGIAVQPNGTTGVATLEGSVATSAQAQTVLVNTNLQTIIFPGEPPIPPETLRDDFTLLIEFLAITTDGESVRLVGRTDAVNLVEVNGESQTLSRDGRFEIFVPRADLAGQPDVLNQRIQVLVITPLGTKQAYELVVP
;
A
#
# COMPACT_ATOMS: atom_id res chain seq x y z
N MET A 1 13.87 -13.78 -2.42
CA MET A 1 12.48 -13.61 -2.90
C MET A 1 12.48 -13.53 -4.42
N ARG A 2 11.37 -13.90 -5.10
CA ARG A 2 11.32 -13.95 -6.58
C ARG A 2 10.07 -13.29 -7.14
N ILE A 3 10.21 -12.43 -8.14
CA ILE A 3 9.08 -11.85 -8.87
C ILE A 3 8.47 -12.92 -9.77
N THR A 4 7.16 -13.15 -9.65
CA THR A 4 6.44 -14.22 -10.38
C THR A 4 5.48 -13.66 -11.42
N ASN A 5 4.91 -12.47 -11.18
CA ASN A 5 4.01 -11.82 -12.12
C ASN A 5 4.26 -10.30 -12.12
N ILE A 6 4.09 -9.68 -13.28
CA ILE A 6 4.25 -8.25 -13.52
C ILE A 6 3.14 -7.79 -14.46
N ARG A 7 2.53 -6.65 -14.13
CA ARG A 7 1.68 -5.86 -15.03
C ARG A 7 2.15 -4.42 -14.99
N GLY A 8 2.24 -3.78 -16.16
CA GLY A 8 2.63 -2.38 -16.27
C GLY A 8 4.11 -2.13 -16.00
N ARG A 9 4.43 -0.94 -15.49
CA ARG A 9 5.79 -0.51 -15.14
C ARG A 9 6.15 -1.01 -13.75
N VAL A 10 7.07 -1.96 -13.70
CA VAL A 10 7.66 -2.45 -12.46
C VAL A 10 9.16 -2.36 -12.60
N GLU A 11 9.80 -1.80 -11.60
CA GLU A 11 11.24 -1.58 -11.56
C GLU A 11 11.83 -2.37 -10.40
N ILE A 12 13.00 -2.94 -10.63
CA ILE A 12 13.82 -3.57 -9.63
C ILE A 12 15.11 -2.77 -9.50
N SER A 13 15.49 -2.45 -8.28
CA SER A 13 16.78 -1.82 -7.96
C SER A 13 17.54 -2.78 -7.07
N THR A 14 18.65 -3.30 -7.56
CA THR A 14 19.54 -4.16 -6.76
C THR A 14 20.78 -3.39 -6.35
N VAL A 15 21.33 -3.75 -5.20
CA VAL A 15 22.52 -3.05 -4.64
C VAL A 15 23.72 -3.11 -5.60
N GLU A 16 23.84 -4.18 -6.39
CA GLU A 16 24.95 -4.37 -7.34
C GLU A 16 24.63 -3.93 -8.78
N GLY A 17 23.35 -3.91 -9.17
CA GLY A 17 22.93 -3.80 -10.58
C GLY A 17 22.24 -2.49 -10.94
N GLY A 18 22.03 -1.60 -9.98
CA GLY A 18 21.27 -0.37 -10.19
C GLY A 18 19.79 -0.62 -10.46
N GLN A 19 19.08 0.40 -10.92
CA GLN A 19 17.65 0.36 -11.21
C GLN A 19 17.39 0.00 -12.66
N ARG A 20 16.47 -0.94 -12.89
CA ARG A 20 16.02 -1.35 -14.23
C ARG A 20 14.57 -1.83 -14.21
N GLN A 21 13.97 -1.96 -15.38
CA GLN A 21 12.70 -2.65 -15.54
C GLN A 21 12.81 -4.10 -15.01
N ALA A 22 11.85 -4.50 -14.17
CA ALA A 22 11.74 -5.85 -13.64
C ALA A 22 11.16 -6.81 -14.69
N ARG A 23 11.52 -8.09 -14.54
CA ARG A 23 11.04 -9.23 -15.34
C ARG A 23 10.58 -10.32 -14.40
N ALA A 24 9.58 -11.11 -14.82
CA ALA A 24 9.23 -12.32 -14.09
C ALA A 24 10.47 -13.25 -14.02
N GLY A 25 10.74 -13.81 -12.84
CA GLY A 25 11.94 -14.57 -12.53
C GLY A 25 13.04 -13.78 -11.83
N ASP A 26 13.01 -12.44 -11.88
CA ASP A 26 13.95 -11.60 -11.13
C ASP A 26 13.90 -11.90 -9.63
N ARG A 27 15.03 -11.75 -8.97
CA ARG A 27 15.18 -12.06 -7.54
C ARG A 27 15.63 -10.83 -6.75
N LEU A 28 15.07 -10.72 -5.54
CA LEU A 28 15.62 -9.88 -4.48
C LEU A 28 16.35 -10.83 -3.53
N GLU A 29 17.65 -10.67 -3.43
CA GLU A 29 18.56 -11.60 -2.74
C GLU A 29 19.26 -10.95 -1.55
N ARG A 30 19.36 -9.62 -1.52
CA ARG A 30 20.11 -8.89 -0.50
C ARG A 30 19.30 -7.79 0.17
N ALA A 31 19.70 -7.47 1.40
CA ALA A 31 19.26 -6.24 2.05
C ALA A 31 19.62 -5.03 1.18
N GLY A 32 18.67 -4.13 0.99
CA GLY A 32 18.77 -2.99 0.08
C GLY A 32 18.12 -3.20 -1.27
N ASP A 33 17.89 -4.45 -1.72
CA ASP A 33 17.16 -4.70 -2.96
C ASP A 33 15.72 -4.18 -2.84
N ARG A 34 15.21 -3.59 -3.91
CA ARG A 34 13.91 -2.92 -3.94
C ARG A 34 13.13 -3.27 -5.19
N VAL A 35 11.81 -3.37 -5.05
CA VAL A 35 10.87 -3.38 -6.17
C VAL A 35 9.91 -2.20 -6.02
N THR A 36 9.66 -1.51 -7.13
CA THR A 36 8.72 -0.39 -7.22
C THR A 36 7.74 -0.66 -8.34
N THR A 37 6.47 -0.41 -8.08
CA THR A 37 5.39 -0.42 -9.08
C THR A 37 5.01 1.01 -9.40
N GLY A 38 4.84 1.35 -10.68
CA GLY A 38 4.34 2.66 -11.09
C GLY A 38 2.81 2.72 -11.15
N PRO A 39 2.24 3.80 -11.71
CA PRO A 39 0.80 3.93 -11.94
C PRO A 39 0.26 2.79 -12.81
N SER A 40 -0.97 2.34 -12.56
CA SER A 40 -1.64 1.25 -13.30
C SER A 40 -0.82 -0.04 -13.41
N SER A 41 0.06 -0.29 -12.43
CA SER A 41 1.00 -1.40 -12.43
C SER A 41 0.80 -2.29 -11.20
N SER A 42 1.27 -3.53 -11.27
CA SER A 42 1.22 -4.47 -10.15
C SER A 42 2.33 -5.49 -10.25
N ALA A 43 2.79 -6.01 -9.11
CA ALA A 43 3.77 -7.09 -9.06
C ALA A 43 3.35 -8.17 -8.07
N ARG A 44 3.74 -9.41 -8.32
CA ARG A 44 3.61 -10.51 -7.35
C ARG A 44 4.96 -11.10 -7.05
N ILE A 45 5.30 -11.19 -5.77
CA ILE A 45 6.60 -11.67 -5.28
C ILE A 45 6.37 -12.91 -4.42
N GLU A 46 7.04 -13.99 -4.76
CA GLU A 46 7.09 -15.23 -3.99
C GLU A 46 8.14 -15.12 -2.86
N ILE A 47 7.75 -15.58 -1.67
CA ILE A 47 8.57 -15.55 -0.44
C ILE A 47 8.97 -16.97 -0.05
N ASP A 48 10.19 -17.13 0.46
CA ASP A 48 10.67 -18.33 1.16
C ASP A 48 10.36 -19.65 0.45
N GLN A 49 10.70 -19.73 -0.84
CA GLN A 49 10.52 -20.93 -1.67
C GLN A 49 9.05 -21.39 -1.74
N ALA A 50 8.15 -20.47 -2.11
CA ALA A 50 6.71 -20.70 -2.27
C ALA A 50 5.93 -20.98 -0.98
N THR A 51 6.42 -20.48 0.16
CA THR A 51 5.65 -20.47 1.42
C THR A 51 4.45 -19.51 1.36
N GLY A 52 4.55 -18.49 0.51
CA GLY A 52 3.47 -17.56 0.20
C GLY A 52 3.90 -16.50 -0.79
N HIS A 53 3.10 -15.45 -0.91
CA HIS A 53 3.36 -14.35 -1.82
C HIS A 53 2.92 -13.00 -1.26
N ILE A 54 3.58 -11.96 -1.75
CA ILE A 54 3.17 -10.57 -1.63
C ILE A 54 2.66 -10.11 -2.99
N THR A 55 1.49 -9.50 -3.02
CA THR A 55 0.96 -8.79 -4.18
C THR A 55 1.10 -7.30 -3.89
N MET A 56 1.73 -6.56 -4.80
CA MET A 56 1.91 -5.13 -4.74
C MET A 56 0.90 -4.47 -5.69
N SER A 57 0.15 -3.49 -5.21
CA SER A 57 -0.68 -2.61 -6.03
C SER A 57 0.18 -1.58 -6.77
N GLU A 58 -0.44 -0.58 -7.39
CA GLU A 58 0.28 0.50 -8.06
C GLU A 58 0.97 1.43 -7.04
N ASN A 59 1.93 2.21 -7.51
CA ASN A 59 2.65 3.22 -6.72
C ASN A 59 3.23 2.69 -5.39
N THR A 60 3.55 1.40 -5.36
CA THR A 60 3.98 0.67 -4.18
C THR A 60 5.47 0.40 -4.24
N GLN A 61 6.16 0.63 -3.13
CA GLN A 61 7.59 0.38 -2.97
C GLN A 61 7.83 -0.60 -1.84
N VAL A 62 8.53 -1.71 -2.15
CA VAL A 62 8.96 -2.73 -1.18
C VAL A 62 10.48 -2.83 -1.24
N GLN A 63 11.14 -2.74 -0.09
CA GLN A 63 12.57 -2.94 0.05
C GLN A 63 12.86 -4.10 1.00
N VAL A 64 13.85 -4.92 0.65
CA VAL A 64 14.37 -5.95 1.54
C VAL A 64 15.24 -5.32 2.62
N GLN A 65 14.93 -5.57 3.89
CA GLN A 65 15.78 -5.21 5.01
C GLN A 65 16.62 -6.40 5.49
N THR A 66 16.03 -7.59 5.52
CA THR A 66 16.74 -8.80 5.96
C THR A 66 16.16 -10.01 5.24
N LEU A 67 17.06 -10.87 4.76
CA LEU A 67 16.78 -12.25 4.36
C LEU A 67 17.85 -13.11 5.00
N SER A 68 17.48 -13.95 5.95
CA SER A 68 18.43 -14.83 6.63
C SER A 68 17.83 -16.18 6.98
N ILE A 69 18.71 -17.13 7.26
CA ILE A 69 18.36 -18.47 7.71
C ILE A 69 18.95 -18.65 9.10
N THR A 70 18.12 -19.05 10.07
CA THR A 70 18.56 -19.33 11.44
C THR A 70 19.36 -20.63 11.50
N GLN A 71 20.07 -20.88 12.61
CA GLN A 71 20.84 -22.11 12.79
C GLN A 71 19.98 -23.39 12.66
N ASN A 72 18.70 -23.31 13.02
CA ASN A 72 17.74 -24.42 12.92
C ASN A 72 16.99 -24.44 11.57
N GLY A 73 17.46 -23.69 10.58
CA GLY A 73 16.85 -23.65 9.24
C GLY A 73 15.56 -22.84 9.12
N GLY A 74 15.21 -22.04 10.14
CA GLY A 74 14.10 -21.08 10.06
C GLY A 74 14.45 -19.92 9.13
N ARG A 75 13.46 -19.28 8.52
CA ARG A 75 13.68 -18.14 7.60
C ARG A 75 13.17 -16.85 8.22
N VAL A 76 14.03 -15.84 8.28
CA VAL A 76 13.67 -14.51 8.77
C VAL A 76 13.65 -13.57 7.57
N THR A 77 12.46 -13.07 7.26
CA THR A 77 12.23 -12.09 6.20
C THR A 77 11.75 -10.78 6.83
N ARG A 78 12.47 -9.68 6.57
CA ARG A 78 12.06 -8.33 6.96
C ARG A 78 11.99 -7.45 5.75
N LEU A 79 10.84 -6.81 5.54
CA LEU A 79 10.58 -5.95 4.40
C LEU A 79 10.17 -4.57 4.88
N LEU A 80 10.58 -3.53 4.16
CA LEU A 80 10.12 -2.16 4.36
C LEU A 80 9.15 -1.79 3.23
N VAL A 81 7.94 -1.37 3.60
CA VAL A 81 6.96 -0.74 2.71
C VAL A 81 6.92 0.74 3.05
N THR A 82 7.38 1.58 2.12
CA THR A 82 7.46 3.03 2.35
C THR A 82 6.21 3.77 1.89
N GLN A 83 5.52 3.23 0.88
CA GLN A 83 4.28 3.77 0.32
C GLN A 83 3.54 2.70 -0.50
N GLY A 84 2.25 2.93 -0.73
CA GLY A 84 1.38 2.10 -1.56
C GLY A 84 0.76 0.95 -0.77
N GLN A 85 0.32 -0.09 -1.47
CA GLN A 85 -0.45 -1.19 -0.87
C GLN A 85 0.18 -2.54 -1.20
N ILE A 86 0.31 -3.38 -0.17
CA ILE A 86 0.66 -4.78 -0.32
C ILE A 86 -0.41 -5.68 0.30
N ARG A 87 -0.69 -6.82 -0.35
CA ARG A 87 -1.42 -7.94 0.24
C ARG A 87 -0.49 -9.13 0.36
N THR A 88 -0.42 -9.67 1.56
CA THR A 88 0.43 -10.81 1.89
C THR A 88 -0.44 -12.00 2.20
N GLN A 89 -0.20 -13.11 1.51
CA GLN A 89 -0.91 -14.37 1.76
C GLN A 89 0.14 -15.46 1.95
N ILE A 90 0.31 -15.87 3.21
CA ILE A 90 1.38 -16.77 3.62
C ILE A 90 0.80 -17.91 4.42
N ARG A 91 1.21 -19.13 4.08
CA ARG A 91 0.85 -20.31 4.84
C ARG A 91 1.56 -20.26 6.19
N ARG A 92 0.94 -20.84 7.21
CA ARG A 92 1.57 -20.96 8.52
C ARG A 92 2.96 -21.60 8.40
N PHE A 93 3.97 -20.94 8.95
CA PHE A 93 5.33 -21.46 8.96
C PHE A 93 5.40 -22.77 9.74
N THR A 94 6.03 -23.77 9.13
CA THR A 94 6.27 -25.08 9.75
C THR A 94 7.43 -25.03 10.75
N ASN A 95 8.42 -24.18 10.51
CA ASN A 95 9.54 -23.99 11.43
C ASN A 95 9.20 -22.89 12.48
N PRO A 96 9.40 -23.15 13.79
CA PRO A 96 9.18 -22.17 14.85
C PRO A 96 10.00 -20.89 14.69
N ASP A 97 11.21 -20.99 14.15
CA ASP A 97 12.15 -19.88 14.02
C ASP A 97 11.98 -19.10 12.70
N SER A 98 10.87 -19.32 11.97
CA SER A 98 10.55 -18.54 10.77
C SER A 98 9.63 -17.39 11.10
N GLU A 99 9.95 -16.23 10.52
CA GLU A 99 9.33 -14.95 10.80
C GLU A 99 9.20 -14.13 9.52
N LEU A 100 8.06 -13.45 9.37
CA LEU A 100 7.92 -12.35 8.44
C LEU A 100 7.51 -11.10 9.22
N GLU A 101 8.26 -10.03 9.01
CA GLU A 101 7.95 -8.71 9.53
C GLU A 101 7.88 -7.71 8.37
N ILE A 102 6.80 -6.93 8.37
CA ILE A 102 6.63 -5.78 7.49
C ILE A 102 6.83 -4.51 8.31
N TYR A 103 7.87 -3.77 7.98
CA TYR A 103 8.18 -2.46 8.48
C TYR A 103 7.51 -1.40 7.61
N THR A 104 7.04 -0.35 8.27
CA THR A 104 6.51 0.86 7.66
C THR A 104 7.06 2.06 8.42
N PRO A 105 6.92 3.30 7.91
CA PRO A 105 7.31 4.48 8.68
C PRO A 105 6.56 4.63 10.02
N ALA A 106 5.33 4.09 10.13
CA ALA A 106 4.54 4.20 11.35
C ALA A 106 4.75 3.05 12.34
N GLY A 107 5.17 1.86 11.89
CA GLY A 107 5.32 0.72 12.79
C GLY A 107 5.71 -0.59 12.11
N ILE A 108 5.61 -1.68 12.86
CA ILE A 108 6.00 -3.03 12.44
C ILE A 108 4.78 -3.95 12.52
N SER A 109 4.58 -4.78 11.51
CA SER A 109 3.56 -5.83 11.47
C SER A 109 4.24 -7.19 11.34
N GLY A 110 4.20 -7.97 12.41
CA GLY A 110 4.75 -9.33 12.46
C GLY A 110 3.66 -10.38 12.26
N VAL A 111 3.96 -11.42 11.48
CA VAL A 111 2.98 -12.46 11.14
C VAL A 111 3.51 -13.87 11.25
N ARG A 112 2.59 -14.79 11.54
CA ARG A 112 2.84 -16.24 11.55
C ARG A 112 1.72 -17.00 10.84
N GLY A 113 1.66 -16.84 9.51
CA GLY A 113 0.63 -17.42 8.64
C GLY A 113 -0.66 -16.61 8.66
N THR A 114 -0.86 -15.81 7.61
CA THR A 114 -1.99 -14.87 7.51
C THR A 114 -2.29 -14.50 6.05
N ASP A 115 -3.54 -14.12 5.81
CA ASP A 115 -3.95 -13.30 4.67
C ASP A 115 -4.28 -11.90 5.20
N PHE A 116 -3.46 -10.91 4.86
CA PHE A 116 -3.60 -9.57 5.37
C PHE A 116 -3.09 -8.54 4.37
N GLY A 117 -3.54 -7.30 4.57
CA GLY A 117 -3.22 -6.16 3.75
C GLY A 117 -2.59 -5.04 4.55
N ILE A 118 -1.65 -4.33 3.93
CA ILE A 118 -1.04 -3.11 4.47
C ILE A 118 -1.16 -2.02 3.40
N ALA A 119 -1.69 -0.87 3.80
CA ALA A 119 -1.74 0.36 3.02
C ALA A 119 -0.89 1.43 3.71
N VAL A 120 0.05 2.04 2.99
CA VAL A 120 0.93 3.10 3.50
C VAL A 120 0.73 4.37 2.67
N GLN A 121 0.18 5.40 3.30
CA GLN A 121 -0.01 6.73 2.70
C GLN A 121 1.34 7.47 2.57
N PRO A 122 1.43 8.53 1.74
CA PRO A 122 2.70 9.25 1.52
C PRO A 122 3.34 9.82 2.79
N ASN A 123 2.53 10.17 3.80
CA ASN A 123 3.03 10.64 5.09
C ASN A 123 3.48 9.51 6.04
N GLY A 124 3.38 8.25 5.62
CA GLY A 124 3.72 7.07 6.42
C GLY A 124 2.57 6.48 7.24
N THR A 125 1.39 7.10 7.25
CA THR A 125 0.19 6.55 7.91
C THR A 125 -0.10 5.17 7.35
N THR A 126 -0.23 4.20 8.25
CA THR A 126 -0.28 2.78 7.90
C THR A 126 -1.59 2.16 8.34
N GLY A 127 -2.39 1.70 7.39
CA GLY A 127 -3.56 0.85 7.64
C GLY A 127 -3.17 -0.62 7.55
N VAL A 128 -3.64 -1.43 8.49
CA VAL A 128 -3.45 -2.89 8.51
C VAL A 128 -4.81 -3.57 8.61
N ALA A 129 -5.10 -4.52 7.73
CA ALA A 129 -6.34 -5.29 7.74
C ALA A 129 -6.05 -6.78 7.63
N THR A 130 -6.70 -7.60 8.44
CA THR A 130 -6.48 -9.05 8.44
C THR A 130 -7.73 -9.78 7.96
N LEU A 131 -7.59 -10.49 6.84
CA LEU A 131 -8.67 -11.33 6.29
C LEU A 131 -8.65 -12.73 6.90
N GLU A 132 -7.48 -13.32 7.11
CA GLU A 132 -7.33 -14.62 7.77
C GLU A 132 -6.12 -14.66 8.70
N GLY A 133 -6.29 -15.33 9.85
CA GLY A 133 -5.26 -15.47 10.87
C GLY A 133 -5.20 -14.24 11.79
N SER A 134 -3.99 -13.80 12.14
CA SER A 134 -3.76 -12.68 13.04
C SER A 134 -2.42 -11.99 12.79
N VAL A 135 -2.43 -10.65 12.80
CA VAL A 135 -1.24 -9.81 12.63
C VAL A 135 -0.94 -9.08 13.94
N ALA A 136 0.27 -9.24 14.48
CA ALA A 136 0.74 -8.45 15.62
C ALA A 136 1.29 -7.13 15.08
N THR A 137 0.65 -6.02 15.43
CA THR A 137 1.01 -4.68 14.94
C THR A 137 1.54 -3.85 16.10
N SER A 138 2.75 -3.34 15.95
CA SER A 138 3.48 -2.66 17.03
C SER A 138 4.01 -1.30 16.60
N ALA A 139 3.78 -0.30 17.45
CA ALA A 139 4.38 1.03 17.35
C ALA A 139 4.41 1.70 18.73
N GLN A 140 5.36 2.60 18.98
CA GLN A 140 5.48 3.32 20.26
C GLN A 140 5.41 2.40 21.50
N ALA A 141 6.13 1.27 21.45
CA ALA A 141 6.15 0.24 22.50
C ALA A 141 4.79 -0.41 22.85
N GLN A 142 3.75 -0.16 22.06
CA GLN A 142 2.44 -0.79 22.20
C GLN A 142 2.20 -1.76 21.04
N THR A 143 1.57 -2.88 21.34
CA THR A 143 1.23 -3.91 20.37
C THR A 143 -0.27 -4.19 20.44
N VAL A 144 -0.92 -4.18 19.29
CA VAL A 144 -2.30 -4.64 19.13
C VAL A 144 -2.33 -5.89 18.25
N LEU A 145 -3.26 -6.79 18.57
CA LEU A 145 -3.48 -7.98 17.77
C LEU A 145 -4.63 -7.75 16.80
N VAL A 146 -4.32 -7.65 15.52
CA VAL A 146 -5.30 -7.49 14.45
C VAL A 146 -5.71 -8.89 13.99
N ASN A 147 -6.72 -9.45 14.67
CA ASN A 147 -7.27 -10.75 14.33
C ASN A 147 -8.05 -10.70 13.01
N THR A 148 -8.44 -11.88 12.53
CA THR A 148 -9.37 -12.07 11.40
C THR A 148 -10.58 -11.13 11.49
N ASN A 149 -10.93 -10.50 10.37
CA ASN A 149 -12.01 -9.52 10.23
C ASN A 149 -11.83 -8.24 11.08
N LEU A 150 -10.59 -7.91 11.47
CA LEU A 150 -10.26 -6.64 12.11
C LEU A 150 -9.28 -5.82 11.25
N GLN A 151 -9.30 -4.52 11.50
CA GLN A 151 -8.35 -3.55 10.96
C GLN A 151 -7.88 -2.58 12.03
N THR A 152 -6.73 -1.94 11.80
CA THR A 152 -6.20 -0.85 12.63
C THR A 152 -5.48 0.17 11.75
N ILE A 153 -5.23 1.35 12.29
CA ILE A 153 -4.39 2.38 11.70
C ILE A 153 -3.26 2.74 12.69
N ILE A 154 -2.12 3.09 12.13
CA ILE A 154 -0.98 3.62 12.87
C ILE A 154 -0.60 4.95 12.24
N PHE A 155 -0.59 6.01 13.04
CA PHE A 155 -0.03 7.29 12.64
C PHE A 155 1.46 7.34 13.01
N PRO A 156 2.33 7.92 12.18
CA PRO A 156 3.75 8.03 12.50
C PRO A 156 3.97 8.70 13.86
N GLY A 157 4.78 8.06 14.71
CA GLY A 157 5.05 8.57 16.06
C GLY A 157 4.00 8.21 17.11
N GLU A 158 2.96 7.46 16.76
CA GLU A 158 1.86 7.08 17.67
C GLU A 158 1.71 5.56 17.79
N PRO A 159 1.14 5.05 18.90
CA PRO A 159 0.78 3.64 19.00
C PRO A 159 -0.35 3.29 18.01
N PRO A 160 -0.51 2.00 17.64
CA PRO A 160 -1.64 1.57 16.83
C PRO A 160 -2.97 1.87 17.54
N ILE A 161 -3.99 2.30 16.80
CA ILE A 161 -5.32 2.42 17.40
C ILE A 161 -5.87 1.02 17.76
N PRO A 162 -6.74 0.90 18.78
CA PRO A 162 -7.41 -0.36 19.06
C PRO A 162 -8.09 -0.92 17.80
N PRO A 163 -7.91 -2.22 17.48
CA PRO A 163 -8.50 -2.78 16.26
C PRO A 163 -10.02 -2.70 16.27
N GLU A 164 -10.56 -2.38 15.10
CA GLU A 164 -11.99 -2.28 14.82
C GLU A 164 -12.41 -3.30 13.77
N THR A 165 -13.72 -3.47 13.56
CA THR A 165 -14.23 -4.39 12.54
C THR A 165 -13.76 -3.95 11.15
N LEU A 166 -13.23 -4.91 10.39
CA LEU A 166 -12.87 -4.72 8.98
C LEU A 166 -14.10 -4.28 8.20
N ARG A 167 -14.00 -3.12 7.53
CA ARG A 167 -15.08 -2.57 6.71
C ARG A 167 -14.95 -2.94 5.23
N ASP A 168 -13.71 -2.97 4.73
CA ASP A 168 -13.38 -3.09 3.29
C ASP A 168 -14.22 -2.16 2.41
N ASP A 169 -14.47 -0.94 2.91
CA ASP A 169 -15.32 0.06 2.26
C ASP A 169 -14.47 1.01 1.40
N PHE A 170 -14.71 0.99 0.10
CA PHE A 170 -14.05 1.84 -0.89
C PHE A 170 -14.87 3.08 -1.27
N THR A 171 -15.94 3.38 -0.53
CA THR A 171 -16.83 4.52 -0.81
C THR A 171 -16.04 5.83 -0.77
N LEU A 172 -16.24 6.63 -1.83
CA LEU A 172 -15.74 7.99 -1.93
C LEU A 172 -16.93 8.96 -1.84
N LEU A 173 -16.92 9.81 -0.82
CA LEU A 173 -17.86 10.92 -0.68
C LEU A 173 -17.19 12.21 -1.17
N ILE A 174 -17.83 12.89 -2.12
CA ILE A 174 -17.37 14.19 -2.60
C ILE A 174 -18.06 15.28 -1.78
N GLU A 175 -17.27 16.01 -0.99
CA GLU A 175 -17.77 17.09 -0.13
C GLU A 175 -17.72 18.45 -0.84
N PHE A 176 -16.77 18.62 -1.77
CA PHE A 176 -16.66 19.83 -2.59
C PHE A 176 -15.94 19.52 -3.91
N LEU A 177 -16.45 20.06 -5.01
CA LEU A 177 -15.80 20.01 -6.32
C LEU A 177 -16.16 21.28 -7.10
N ALA A 178 -15.19 22.17 -7.32
CA ALA A 178 -15.41 23.39 -8.10
C ALA A 178 -14.10 23.92 -8.69
N ILE A 179 -14.20 24.66 -9.80
CA ILE A 179 -13.11 25.46 -10.34
C ILE A 179 -12.79 26.60 -9.36
N THR A 180 -11.50 26.87 -9.14
CA THR A 180 -11.02 27.97 -8.30
C THR A 180 -11.40 29.33 -8.90
N THR A 181 -11.44 30.38 -8.08
CA THR A 181 -11.87 31.71 -8.52
C THR A 181 -11.00 32.31 -9.63
N ASP A 182 -9.71 31.97 -9.65
CA ASP A 182 -8.76 32.34 -10.71
C ASP A 182 -8.94 31.53 -12.00
N GLY A 183 -9.72 30.45 -11.96
CA GLY A 183 -9.94 29.56 -13.09
C GLY A 183 -8.78 28.62 -13.41
N GLU A 184 -7.72 28.56 -12.59
CA GLU A 184 -6.50 27.82 -12.90
C GLU A 184 -6.52 26.37 -12.42
N SER A 185 -7.30 26.07 -11.38
CA SER A 185 -7.35 24.74 -10.75
C SER A 185 -8.78 24.29 -10.45
N VAL A 186 -8.93 23.00 -10.18
CA VAL A 186 -10.14 22.43 -9.60
C VAL A 186 -9.84 22.05 -8.17
N ARG A 187 -10.59 22.62 -7.23
CA ARG A 187 -10.55 22.22 -5.83
C ARG A 187 -11.43 21.00 -5.64
N LEU A 188 -10.82 19.88 -5.27
CA LEU A 188 -11.48 18.64 -4.94
C LEU A 188 -11.30 18.36 -3.44
N VAL A 189 -12.43 18.19 -2.76
CA VAL A 189 -12.49 17.71 -1.37
C VAL A 189 -13.31 16.43 -1.35
N GLY A 190 -12.70 15.36 -0.87
CA GLY A 190 -13.36 14.09 -0.69
C GLY A 190 -13.09 13.49 0.67
N ARG A 191 -13.87 12.47 1.02
CA ARG A 191 -13.69 11.66 2.22
C ARG A 191 -13.90 10.18 1.88
N THR A 192 -13.09 9.33 2.48
CA THR A 192 -13.23 7.86 2.50
C THR A 192 -12.80 7.34 3.87
N ASP A 193 -12.72 6.03 4.07
CA ASP A 193 -12.14 5.45 5.28
C ASP A 193 -10.65 5.83 5.42
N ALA A 194 -10.23 6.25 6.61
CA ALA A 194 -8.85 6.70 6.85
C ALA A 194 -7.80 5.61 6.63
N VAL A 195 -8.18 4.32 6.69
CA VAL A 195 -7.27 3.20 6.38
C VAL A 195 -7.00 3.02 4.88
N ASN A 196 -7.80 3.64 4.01
CA ASN A 196 -7.65 3.51 2.56
C ASN A 196 -6.47 4.34 2.04
N LEU A 197 -6.06 4.02 0.82
CA LEU A 197 -5.29 4.91 -0.03
C LEU A 197 -6.22 5.61 -1.01
N VAL A 198 -5.92 6.86 -1.30
CA VAL A 198 -6.53 7.63 -2.37
C VAL A 198 -5.46 8.04 -3.35
N GLU A 199 -5.70 7.83 -4.63
CA GLU A 199 -4.91 8.41 -5.70
C GLU A 199 -5.78 9.34 -6.53
N VAL A 200 -5.25 10.49 -6.91
CA VAL A 200 -5.91 11.41 -7.83
C VAL A 200 -5.00 11.63 -9.03
N ASN A 201 -5.52 11.36 -10.22
CA ASN A 201 -4.77 11.33 -11.48
C ASN A 201 -3.47 10.49 -11.40
N GLY A 202 -3.50 9.42 -10.62
CA GLY A 202 -2.36 8.51 -10.41
C GLY A 202 -1.36 8.95 -9.34
N GLU A 203 -1.57 10.11 -8.69
CA GLU A 203 -0.75 10.57 -7.57
C GLU A 203 -1.40 10.21 -6.23
N SER A 204 -0.65 9.53 -5.36
CA SER A 204 -1.11 9.16 -4.03
C SER A 204 -1.29 10.38 -3.12
N GLN A 205 -2.40 10.41 -2.40
CA GLN A 205 -2.80 11.50 -1.52
C GLN A 205 -2.67 11.10 -0.05
N THR A 206 -2.44 12.10 0.80
CA THR A 206 -2.49 11.93 2.26
C THR A 206 -3.90 12.23 2.75
N LEU A 207 -4.42 11.35 3.61
CA LEU A 207 -5.71 11.57 4.27
C LEU A 207 -5.49 12.14 5.67
N SER A 208 -6.43 12.96 6.12
CA SER A 208 -6.55 13.31 7.54
C SER A 208 -7.02 12.09 8.36
N ARG A 209 -7.03 12.24 9.68
CA ARG A 209 -7.40 11.15 10.62
C ARG A 209 -8.82 10.64 10.45
N ASP A 210 -9.70 11.50 9.95
CA ASP A 210 -11.09 11.23 9.62
C ASP A 210 -11.30 10.92 8.12
N GLY A 211 -10.21 10.62 7.39
CA GLY A 211 -10.24 10.13 6.02
C GLY A 211 -10.55 11.18 4.96
N ARG A 212 -10.52 12.47 5.32
CA ARG A 212 -10.73 13.58 4.39
C ARG A 212 -9.43 13.94 3.67
N PHE A 213 -9.54 14.37 2.42
CA PHE A 213 -8.45 14.99 1.66
C PHE A 213 -8.94 16.23 0.93
N GLU A 214 -8.02 17.13 0.66
CA GLU A 214 -8.26 18.35 -0.12
C GLU A 214 -7.07 18.56 -1.05
N ILE A 215 -7.36 18.71 -2.33
CA ILE A 215 -6.35 18.94 -3.36
C ILE A 215 -6.81 20.00 -4.36
N PHE A 216 -5.82 20.58 -5.03
CA PHE A 216 -6.02 21.50 -6.14
C PHE A 216 -5.40 20.86 -7.38
N VAL A 217 -6.25 20.43 -8.32
CA VAL A 217 -5.80 19.83 -9.57
C VAL A 217 -5.66 20.93 -10.61
N PRO A 218 -4.46 21.22 -11.13
CA PRO A 218 -4.30 22.19 -12.20
C PRO A 218 -5.17 21.83 -13.40
N ARG A 219 -5.83 22.81 -14.02
CA ARG A 219 -6.70 22.53 -15.18
C ARG A 219 -5.94 21.96 -16.38
N ALA A 220 -4.63 22.22 -16.46
CA ALA A 220 -3.74 21.65 -17.47
C ALA A 220 -3.56 20.13 -17.32
N ASP A 221 -3.78 19.58 -16.13
CA ASP A 221 -3.58 18.16 -15.80
C ASP A 221 -4.89 17.34 -15.91
N LEU A 222 -6.00 17.99 -16.29
CA LEU A 222 -7.29 17.34 -16.44
C LEU A 222 -7.36 16.57 -17.77
N ALA A 223 -7.97 15.39 -17.74
CA ALA A 223 -8.24 14.64 -18.96
C ALA A 223 -9.39 15.28 -19.75
N GLY A 224 -9.23 15.37 -21.07
CA GLY A 224 -10.17 16.04 -21.99
C GLY A 224 -9.53 17.26 -22.67
N GLN A 225 -10.01 17.65 -23.86
CA GLN A 225 -9.51 18.85 -24.53
C GLN A 225 -9.91 20.12 -23.74
N PRO A 226 -9.04 21.16 -23.66
CA PRO A 226 -9.29 22.37 -22.87
C PRO A 226 -10.61 23.09 -23.16
N ASP A 227 -11.12 22.94 -24.39
CA ASP A 227 -12.33 23.61 -24.89
C ASP A 227 -13.61 22.74 -24.84
N VAL A 228 -13.56 21.57 -24.18
CA VAL A 228 -14.67 20.61 -24.18
C VAL A 228 -15.32 20.55 -22.79
N LEU A 229 -16.62 20.86 -22.73
CA LEU A 229 -17.52 20.39 -21.66
C LEU A 229 -17.23 18.91 -21.41
N ASN A 230 -16.90 18.51 -20.17
CA ASN A 230 -16.48 17.17 -19.71
C ASN A 230 -14.99 17.01 -19.32
N GLN A 231 -14.33 18.02 -18.72
CA GLN A 231 -13.05 17.78 -18.03
C GLN A 231 -13.25 16.78 -16.88
N ARG A 232 -12.33 15.83 -16.72
CA ARG A 232 -12.47 14.73 -15.75
C ARG A 232 -11.28 14.60 -14.81
N ILE A 233 -11.57 14.25 -13.57
CA ILE A 233 -10.60 13.85 -12.56
C ILE A 233 -10.78 12.36 -12.28
N GLN A 234 -9.70 11.59 -12.37
CA GLN A 234 -9.70 10.19 -11.99
C GLN A 234 -9.32 10.09 -10.51
N VAL A 235 -10.17 9.44 -9.71
CA VAL A 235 -9.88 9.13 -8.32
C VAL A 235 -9.91 7.63 -8.13
N LEU A 236 -8.88 7.07 -7.53
CA LEU A 236 -8.80 5.65 -7.18
C LEU A 236 -8.79 5.51 -5.66
N VAL A 237 -9.72 4.73 -5.13
CA VAL A 237 -9.70 4.31 -3.72
C VAL A 237 -9.21 2.87 -3.65
N ILE A 238 -8.20 2.61 -2.81
CA ILE A 238 -7.63 1.28 -2.60
C ILE A 238 -7.75 0.94 -1.11
N THR A 239 -8.42 -0.16 -0.79
CA THR A 239 -8.51 -0.65 0.60
C THR A 239 -7.20 -1.33 1.01
N PRO A 240 -6.92 -1.51 2.32
CA PRO A 240 -5.74 -2.25 2.75
C PRO A 240 -5.62 -3.65 2.15
N LEU A 241 -6.75 -4.34 1.88
CA LEU A 241 -6.78 -5.66 1.24
C LEU A 241 -6.54 -5.62 -0.28
N GLY A 242 -6.40 -4.43 -0.86
CA GLY A 242 -6.11 -4.24 -2.28
C GLY A 242 -7.34 -4.25 -3.18
N THR A 243 -8.55 -4.21 -2.61
CA THR A 243 -9.77 -3.93 -3.37
C THR A 243 -9.70 -2.50 -3.89
N LYS A 244 -10.07 -2.30 -5.16
CA LYS A 244 -9.93 -1.01 -5.84
C LYS A 244 -11.27 -0.55 -6.39
N GLN A 245 -11.57 0.74 -6.24
CA GLN A 245 -12.70 1.39 -6.93
C GLN A 245 -12.21 2.67 -7.59
N ALA A 246 -12.36 2.73 -8.91
CA ALA A 246 -12.10 3.94 -9.69
C ALA A 246 -13.39 4.78 -9.76
N TYR A 247 -13.22 6.08 -9.62
CA TYR A 247 -14.23 7.11 -9.77
C TYR A 247 -13.78 8.09 -10.84
N GLU A 248 -14.71 8.51 -11.68
CA GLU A 248 -14.46 9.51 -12.70
C GLU A 248 -15.36 10.71 -12.41
N LEU A 249 -14.76 11.77 -11.90
CA LEU A 249 -15.48 12.98 -11.48
C LEU A 249 -15.56 13.95 -12.65
N VAL A 250 -16.77 14.36 -12.98
CA VAL A 250 -17.01 15.41 -13.99
C VAL A 250 -16.82 16.76 -13.32
N VAL A 251 -15.89 17.57 -13.84
CA VAL A 251 -15.68 18.93 -13.37
C VAL A 251 -16.90 19.78 -13.76
N PRO A 252 -17.55 20.48 -12.79
CA PRO A 252 -18.72 21.31 -13.05
C PRO A 252 -18.42 22.57 -13.88
#